data_AF-A0A1G9KNB1-F1
#
_entry.id   AF-A0A1G9KNB1-F1
#
_cell.length_a   1.000
_cell.length_b   1.000
_cell.length_c   1.000
_cell.angle_alpha   90.00
_cell.angle_beta   90.00
_cell.angle_gamma   90.00
#
_symmetry.space_group_name_H-M   'P 1'
#
loop_
_entity.id
_entity.type
_entity.pdbx_description
1 polymer ?
#
loop_
_entity_poly.entity_id
_entity_poly.type
_entity_poly.pdbx_seq_one_letter_code
_entity_poly.pdbx_strand_id
1 'polypeptide(L)'
;MAPILLALVGGIVELAHIYNLQISVTQAAREAARDMAIHNNQGLAQAAAVAGAPGLTAGNFAFAFSGACADGLNATVTLTYKASSLTGMFGDLYTLTGVGAMRCGG
;
A
#
# COMPACT_ATOMS: atom_id res chain seq x y z
N MET A 1 35.64 -11.49 6.20
CA MET A 1 35.28 -10.12 5.76
C MET A 1 34.28 -10.11 4.62
N ALA A 2 34.50 -10.88 3.54
CA ALA A 2 33.55 -11.03 2.43
C ALA A 2 32.07 -11.31 2.83
N PRO A 3 31.74 -12.21 3.79
CA PRO A 3 30.33 -12.47 4.12
C PRO A 3 29.61 -11.27 4.76
N ILE A 4 30.34 -10.40 5.47
CA ILE A 4 29.77 -9.20 6.09
C ILE A 4 29.43 -8.15 5.02
N LEU A 5 30.31 -7.98 4.04
CA LEU A 5 30.06 -7.04 2.93
C LEU A 5 28.90 -7.50 2.04
N LEU A 6 28.80 -8.81 1.77
CA LEU A 6 27.66 -9.37 1.05
C LEU A 6 26.35 -9.21 1.82
N ALA A 7 26.35 -9.46 3.13
CA ALA A 7 25.16 -9.24 3.95
C ALA A 7 24.73 -7.77 3.97
N LEU A 8 25.69 -6.84 4.04
CA LEU A 8 25.43 -5.40 3.98
C LEU A 8 24.78 -5.00 2.65
N VAL A 9 25.35 -5.42 1.52
CA VAL A 9 24.83 -5.09 0.19
C VAL A 9 23.45 -5.74 -0.03
N GLY A 10 23.29 -7.02 0.33
CA GLY A 10 22.00 -7.71 0.24
C GLY A 10 20.92 -7.02 1.06
N GLY A 11 21.24 -6.59 2.29
CA GLY A 11 20.33 -5.83 3.13
C GLY A 11 19.92 -4.48 2.53
N ILE A 12 20.85 -3.75 1.93
CA ILE A 12 20.54 -2.46 1.27
C ILE A 12 19.58 -2.68 0.09
N VAL A 13 19.83 -3.69 -0.75
CA VAL A 13 19.00 -4.01 -1.91
C VAL A 13 17.59 -4.42 -1.48
N GLU A 14 17.47 -5.31 -0.49
CA GLU A 14 16.18 -5.76 0.02
C GLU A 14 15.37 -4.58 0.61
N LEU A 15 16.01 -3.74 1.43
CA LEU A 15 15.35 -2.58 2.03
C LEU A 15 14.88 -1.58 0.96
N ALA A 16 15.71 -1.31 -0.05
CA ALA A 16 15.35 -0.42 -1.14
C ALA A 16 14.13 -0.93 -1.93
N HIS A 17 14.07 -2.25 -2.17
CA HIS A 17 12.93 -2.88 -2.82
C HIS A 17 11.65 -2.75 -1.99
N ILE A 18 11.69 -3.13 -0.71
CA ILE A 18 10.54 -3.04 0.18
C ILE A 18 10.04 -1.60 0.32
N TYR A 19 10.97 -0.64 0.43
CA TYR A 19 10.62 0.78 0.54
C TYR A 19 9.91 1.31 -0.72
N ASN A 20 10.35 0.88 -1.91
CA ASN A 20 9.69 1.23 -3.16
C ASN A 20 8.25 0.70 -3.21
N LEU A 21 8.04 -0.54 -2.76
CA LEU A 21 6.69 -1.12 -2.65
C LEU A 21 5.83 -0.36 -1.64
N GLN A 22 6.39 -0.01 -0.47
CA GLN A 22 5.68 0.73 0.56
C GLN A 22 5.19 2.10 0.04
N ILE A 23 6.03 2.84 -0.70
CA ILE A 23 5.61 4.11 -1.32
C ILE A 23 4.39 3.88 -2.20
N SER A 24 4.45 2.88 -3.07
CA SER A 24 3.37 2.58 -4.00
C SER A 24 2.08 2.15 -3.28
N VAL A 25 2.17 1.37 -2.19
CA VAL A 25 1.02 1.01 -1.34
C VAL A 25 0.43 2.25 -0.65
N THR A 26 1.25 3.20 -0.20
CA THR A 26 0.74 4.45 0.37
C THR A 26 0.04 5.34 -0.67
N GLN A 27 0.52 5.36 -1.92
CA GLN A 27 -0.15 6.06 -3.02
C GLN A 27 -1.50 5.42 -3.34
N ALA A 28 -1.55 4.08 -3.45
CA ALA A 28 -2.79 3.34 -3.65
C ALA A 28 -3.83 3.65 -2.55
N ALA A 29 -3.41 3.69 -1.28
CA ALA A 29 -4.30 3.99 -0.16
C ALA A 29 -4.85 5.43 -0.22
N ARG A 30 -4.03 6.41 -0.64
CA ARG A 30 -4.47 7.79 -0.86
C ARG A 30 -5.50 7.89 -1.98
N GLU A 31 -5.26 7.23 -3.11
CA GLU A 31 -6.20 7.29 -4.25
C GLU A 31 -7.52 6.59 -3.91
N ALA A 32 -7.48 5.45 -3.22
CA ALA A 32 -8.69 4.81 -2.73
C ALA A 32 -9.46 5.69 -1.73
N ALA A 33 -8.78 6.38 -0.82
CA ALA A 33 -9.44 7.30 0.12
C ALA A 33 -10.09 8.48 -0.60
N ARG A 34 -9.46 9.00 -1.67
CA ARG A 34 -10.03 10.03 -2.53
C ARG A 34 -11.31 9.57 -3.21
N ASP A 35 -11.27 8.39 -3.84
CA ASP A 35 -12.45 7.87 -4.52
C ASP A 35 -13.57 7.50 -3.56
N MET A 36 -13.24 7.01 -2.35
CA MET A 36 -14.22 6.86 -1.28
C MET A 36 -14.83 8.20 -0.85
N ALA A 37 -14.03 9.26 -0.76
CA ALA A 37 -14.50 10.58 -0.35
C ALA A 37 -15.44 11.25 -1.37
N ILE A 38 -15.25 10.97 -2.67
CA ILE A 38 -16.04 11.55 -3.76
C ILE A 38 -17.28 10.70 -4.08
N HIS A 39 -17.08 9.39 -4.21
CA HIS A 39 -18.10 8.48 -4.76
C HIS A 39 -18.77 7.59 -3.70
N ASN A 40 -18.22 7.54 -2.47
CA ASN A 40 -18.67 6.65 -1.39
C ASN A 40 -18.87 5.19 -1.85
N ASN A 41 -18.01 4.72 -2.76
CA ASN A 41 -18.14 3.42 -3.41
C ASN A 41 -16.83 2.63 -3.28
N GLN A 42 -16.89 1.52 -2.55
CA GLN A 42 -15.73 0.67 -2.27
C GLN A 42 -15.17 0.01 -3.54
N GLY A 43 -16.01 -0.35 -4.52
CA GLY A 43 -15.55 -0.95 -5.77
C GLY A 43 -14.74 0.02 -6.62
N LEU A 44 -15.19 1.27 -6.72
CA LEU A 44 -14.45 2.33 -7.41
C LEU A 44 -13.14 2.65 -6.68
N ALA A 45 -13.17 2.72 -5.35
CA ALA A 45 -11.97 2.95 -4.55
C ALA A 45 -10.93 1.83 -4.68
N GLN A 46 -11.35 0.56 -4.77
CA GLN A 46 -10.43 -0.56 -5.04
C GLN A 46 -9.79 -0.44 -6.42
N ALA A 47 -10.58 -0.13 -7.46
CA ALA A 47 -10.07 0.07 -8.80
C ALA A 47 -9.07 1.24 -8.86
N ALA A 48 -9.36 2.32 -8.16
CA ALA A 48 -8.50 3.49 -8.04
C ALA A 48 -7.18 3.19 -7.32
N ALA A 49 -7.22 2.40 -6.25
CA ALA A 49 -6.01 1.91 -5.59
C ALA A 49 -5.11 1.11 -6.54
N VAL A 50 -5.69 0.19 -7.31
CA VAL A 50 -4.95 -0.63 -8.28
C VAL A 50 -4.37 0.26 -9.39
N ALA A 51 -5.13 1.22 -9.89
CA ALA A 51 -4.67 2.19 -10.89
C ALA A 51 -3.56 3.12 -10.37
N GLY A 52 -3.61 3.49 -9.09
CA GLY A 52 -2.59 4.30 -8.41
C GLY A 52 -1.29 3.55 -8.11
N ALA A 53 -1.26 2.24 -8.36
CA ALA A 53 -0.15 1.35 -8.09
C ALA A 53 0.05 0.29 -9.21
N PRO A 54 0.33 0.71 -10.47
CA PRO A 54 0.36 -0.18 -11.63
C PRO A 54 1.49 -1.23 -11.63
N GLY A 55 2.41 -1.18 -10.66
CA GLY A 55 3.48 -2.17 -10.47
C GLY A 55 3.17 -3.24 -9.41
N LEU A 56 2.01 -3.18 -8.76
CA LEU A 56 1.61 -4.12 -7.71
C LEU A 56 0.51 -5.06 -8.20
N THR A 57 0.58 -6.31 -7.77
CA THR A 57 -0.40 -7.33 -8.16
C THR A 57 -1.71 -7.10 -7.44
N ALA A 58 -2.79 -6.83 -8.18
CA ALA A 58 -4.09 -6.53 -7.60
C ALA A 58 -4.59 -7.57 -6.58
N GLY A 59 -4.32 -8.85 -6.84
CA GLY A 59 -4.74 -9.97 -5.98
C GLY A 59 -4.04 -10.03 -4.61
N ASN A 60 -2.97 -9.26 -4.41
CA ASN A 60 -2.23 -9.22 -3.14
C ASN A 60 -2.70 -8.10 -2.20
N PHE A 61 -3.64 -7.26 -2.65
CA PHE A 61 -4.22 -6.21 -1.83
C PHE A 61 -5.33 -6.76 -0.93
N ALA A 62 -5.32 -6.33 0.32
CA ALA A 62 -6.42 -6.46 1.26
C ALA A 62 -6.85 -5.07 1.71
N PHE A 63 -8.13 -4.77 1.59
CA PHE A 63 -8.69 -3.46 1.89
C PHE A 63 -9.52 -3.51 3.17
N ALA A 64 -9.36 -2.51 4.02
CA ALA A 64 -10.22 -2.23 5.14
C ALA A 64 -10.72 -0.79 5.03
N PHE A 65 -12.04 -0.65 4.86
CA PHE A 65 -12.72 0.63 4.76
C PHE A 65 -13.33 0.98 6.12
N SER A 66 -13.09 2.20 6.60
CA SER A 66 -13.73 2.71 7.81
C SER A 66 -14.28 4.11 7.59
N GLY A 67 -15.48 4.33 8.14
CA GLY A 67 -16.29 5.52 7.88
C GLY A 67 -17.06 5.39 6.57
N ALA A 68 -18.39 5.30 6.66
CA ALA A 68 -19.23 5.62 5.51
C ALA A 68 -19.06 7.12 5.22
N CYS A 69 -18.91 7.49 3.96
CA CYS A 69 -18.68 8.87 3.63
C CYS A 69 -19.96 9.68 3.86
N ALA A 70 -19.94 10.54 4.87
CA ALA A 70 -21.00 11.47 5.22
C ALA A 70 -20.39 12.86 5.47
N ASP A 71 -21.18 13.92 5.30
CA ASP A 71 -20.71 15.30 5.40
C ASP A 71 -19.97 15.55 6.73
N GLY A 72 -18.73 16.06 6.61
CA GLY A 72 -17.88 16.37 7.76
C GLY A 72 -17.14 15.17 8.38
N LEU A 73 -17.39 13.94 7.93
CA LEU A 73 -16.63 12.75 8.32
C LEU A 73 -15.44 12.50 7.40
N ASN A 74 -14.53 11.62 7.85
CA ASN A 74 -13.39 11.19 7.05
C ASN A 74 -13.63 9.79 6.50
N ALA A 75 -13.48 9.62 5.20
CA ALA A 75 -13.33 8.31 4.58
C ALA A 75 -11.90 7.84 4.78
N THR A 76 -11.72 6.72 5.48
CA THR A 76 -10.41 6.12 5.74
C THR A 76 -10.31 4.77 5.05
N VAL A 77 -9.22 4.59 4.30
CA VAL A 77 -8.89 3.34 3.61
C VAL A 77 -7.55 2.86 4.11
N THR A 78 -7.56 1.71 4.77
CA THR A 78 -6.37 0.97 5.15
C THR A 78 -6.16 -0.13 4.12
N LEU A 79 -4.94 -0.20 3.61
CA LEU A 79 -4.57 -1.02 2.47
C LEU A 79 -3.36 -1.84 2.87
N THR A 80 -3.53 -3.16 2.89
CA THR A 80 -2.47 -4.11 3.23
C THR A 80 -2.05 -4.83 1.96
N TYR A 81 -0.75 -4.96 1.73
CA TYR A 81 -0.18 -5.65 0.57
C TYR A 81 0.81 -6.71 1.02
N LYS A 82 0.67 -7.92 0.47
CA LYS A 82 1.64 -9.00 0.66
C LYS A 82 2.70 -8.94 -0.45
N ALA A 83 3.91 -8.57 -0.08
CA ALA A 83 5.07 -8.55 -0.95
C ALA A 83 5.97 -9.77 -0.69
N SER A 84 6.50 -10.38 -1.75
CA SER A 84 7.57 -11.36 -1.64
C SER A 84 8.93 -10.67 -1.46
N SER A 85 9.87 -11.32 -0.79
CA SER A 85 11.25 -10.82 -0.73
C SER A 85 11.96 -10.94 -2.07
N LEU A 86 12.94 -10.07 -2.31
CA LEU A 86 13.75 -10.10 -3.53
C LEU A 86 14.96 -11.04 -3.38
N THR A 87 15.55 -11.07 -2.19
CA THR A 87 16.79 -11.79 -1.88
C THR A 87 16.59 -13.02 -1.00
N GLY A 88 15.43 -13.18 -0.33
CA GLY A 88 15.19 -14.28 0.61
C GLY A 88 15.95 -14.19 1.94
N MET A 89 16.78 -13.15 2.16
CA MET A 89 17.70 -13.10 3.29
C MET A 89 17.04 -12.82 4.65
N PHE A 90 15.88 -12.14 4.66
CA PHE A 90 15.21 -11.69 5.89
C PHE A 90 13.74 -12.15 5.95
N GLY A 91 13.46 -13.33 5.40
CA GLY A 91 12.11 -13.91 5.27
C GLY A 91 11.56 -13.83 3.84
N ASP A 92 10.47 -14.56 3.58
CA ASP A 92 9.91 -14.71 2.24
C ASP A 92 8.74 -13.75 1.95
N LEU A 93 8.10 -13.22 3.00
CA LEU A 93 6.87 -12.43 2.88
C LEU A 93 6.90 -11.21 3.80
N TYR A 94 6.73 -10.04 3.21
CA TYR A 94 6.53 -8.76 3.90
C TYR A 94 5.08 -8.32 3.79
N THR A 95 4.54 -7.87 4.91
CA THR A 95 3.20 -7.26 4.95
C THR A 95 3.37 -5.75 5.04
N LEU A 96 2.99 -5.05 3.97
CA LEU A 96 3.07 -3.60 3.86
C LEU A 96 1.71 -3.01 4.11
N THR A 97 1.65 -1.91 4.86
CA THR A 97 0.37 -1.26 5.20
C THR A 97 0.44 0.21 4.83
N GLY A 98 -0.50 0.66 4.01
CA GLY A 98 -0.74 2.07 3.68
C GLY A 98 -2.09 2.51 4.23
N VAL A 99 -2.18 3.74 4.73
CA VAL A 99 -3.44 4.31 5.21
C VAL A 99 -3.64 5.65 4.51
N GLY A 100 -4.79 5.81 3.87
CA GLY A 100 -5.27 7.08 3.32
C GLY A 100 -6.52 7.52 4.06
N ALA A 101 -6.61 8.81 4.38
CA ALA A 101 -7.82 9.41 4.94
C ALA A 101 -8.12 10.71 4.21
N MET A 102 -9.37 10.89 3.78
CA MET A 102 -9.85 12.12 3.15
C MET A 102 -11.20 12.54 3.71
N ARG A 103 -11.37 13.86 3.82
CA ARG A 103 -12.60 14.53 4.24
C ARG A 103 -13.70 14.31 3.19
N CYS A 104 -14.87 13.91 3.63
CA CYS A 104 -16.07 13.79 2.82
C CYS A 104 -16.73 15.16 2.60
N GLY A 105 -17.19 15.41 1.37
CA GLY A 105 -17.95 16.61 1.00
C GLY A 105 -17.13 17.83 0.57
N GLY A 106 -15.80 17.75 0.56
CA GLY A 106 -14.91 18.91 0.34
C GLY A 106 -14.46 19.57 1.64
#